data_AF-A0A5C7LMU5-F1
#
_entry.id   AF-A0A5C7LMU5-F1
#
_cell.length_a   1.000
_cell.length_b   1.000
_cell.length_c   1.000
_cell.angle_alpha   90.00
_cell.angle_beta   90.00
_cell.angle_gamma   90.00
#
_symmetry.space_group_name_H-M   'P 1'
#
loop_
_entity.id
_entity.type
_entity.pdbx_description
1 polymer ?
#
loop_
_entity_poly.entity_id
_entity_poly.type
_entity_poly.pdbx_seq_one_letter_code
_entity_poly.pdbx_strand_id
1 'polypeptide(L)'
;MNKTTIKALSGVRPVRNLLAADAGDYLKVNGETVVIVQRTSTKGRKGTVEWIARNALGKSIVLTAKDAENTTRPELLEALLVRTTLLASGIILPVSKHLKAESVAA
;
A
#
# COMPACT_ATOMS: atom_id res chain seq x y z
N MET A 1 19.87 -14.19 -1.28
CA MET A 1 19.42 -12.78 -1.37
C MET A 1 18.55 -12.46 -0.16
N ASN A 2 18.87 -11.44 0.64
CA ASN A 2 18.14 -11.14 1.87
C ASN A 2 16.76 -10.52 1.55
N LYS A 3 15.70 -10.86 2.31
CA LYS A 3 14.33 -10.32 2.16
C LYS A 3 14.29 -8.79 2.22
N THR A 4 15.22 -8.16 2.94
CA THR A 4 15.34 -6.70 3.02
C THR A 4 15.71 -6.08 1.67
N THR A 5 16.65 -6.71 0.94
CA THR A 5 17.08 -6.29 -0.40
C THR A 5 15.94 -6.39 -1.42
N ILE A 6 15.13 -7.46 -1.34
CA ILE A 6 13.97 -7.65 -2.24
C ILE A 6 12.93 -6.55 -2.05
N LYS A 7 12.62 -6.14 -0.81
CA LYS A 7 11.63 -5.09 -0.54
C LYS A 7 12.08 -3.72 -1.04
N ALA A 8 13.36 -3.38 -0.85
CA ALA A 8 13.93 -2.13 -1.34
C ALA A 8 13.93 -2.08 -2.88
N LEU A 9 14.36 -3.16 -3.54
CA LEU A 9 14.40 -3.23 -5.01
C LEU A 9 13.02 -3.33 -5.66
N SER A 10 12.07 -4.03 -5.03
CA SER A 10 10.72 -4.21 -5.58
C SER A 10 9.81 -3.03 -5.37
N GLY A 11 10.16 -2.08 -4.49
CA GLY A 11 9.28 -0.96 -4.15
C GLY A 11 7.99 -1.39 -3.44
N VAL A 12 7.98 -2.57 -2.79
CA VAL A 12 6.80 -3.15 -2.12
C VAL A 12 6.98 -3.14 -0.60
N ARG A 13 6.02 -2.53 0.11
CA ARG A 13 5.94 -2.53 1.58
C ARG A 13 4.60 -3.10 2.06
N PRO A 14 4.55 -4.40 2.43
CA PRO A 14 3.37 -4.98 3.06
C PRO A 14 3.22 -4.50 4.51
N VAL A 15 2.12 -3.85 4.83
CA VAL A 15 1.79 -3.32 6.15
C VAL A 15 0.55 -4.01 6.73
N ARG A 16 0.41 -3.98 8.06
CA ARG A 16 -0.70 -4.65 8.78
C ARG A 16 -1.85 -3.74 9.20
N ASN A 17 -1.64 -2.42 9.18
CA ASN A 17 -2.51 -1.46 9.84
C ASN A 17 -2.87 -0.35 8.85
N LEU A 18 -4.15 -0.25 8.50
CA LEU A 18 -4.68 0.79 7.64
C LEU A 18 -4.42 2.20 8.19
N LEU A 19 -4.59 2.42 9.50
CA LEU A 19 -4.45 3.74 10.12
C LEU A 19 -3.03 4.31 10.02
N ALA A 20 -2.04 3.42 9.89
CA ALA A 20 -0.63 3.75 9.72
C ALA A 20 -0.16 3.63 8.26
N ALA A 21 -1.03 3.22 7.34
CA ALA A 21 -0.69 3.06 5.93
C ALA A 21 -0.58 4.40 5.22
N ASP A 22 0.43 4.51 4.37
CA ASP A 22 0.68 5.64 3.48
C ASP A 22 0.60 5.19 2.01
N ALA A 23 0.57 6.16 1.10
CA ALA A 23 0.64 5.87 -0.34
C ALA A 23 1.88 5.02 -0.68
N GLY A 24 1.68 3.96 -1.47
CA GLY A 24 2.66 2.97 -1.85
C GLY A 24 2.78 1.78 -0.89
N ASP A 25 2.04 1.77 0.22
CA ASP A 25 1.93 0.60 1.08
C ASP A 25 0.91 -0.41 0.53
N TYR A 26 1.17 -1.69 0.80
CA TYR A 26 0.32 -2.80 0.40
C TYR A 26 -0.38 -3.40 1.62
N LEU A 27 -1.67 -3.67 1.46
CA LEU A 27 -2.56 -4.04 2.54
C LEU A 27 -3.53 -5.12 2.06
N LYS A 28 -3.96 -6.01 2.95
CA LYS A 28 -5.00 -6.99 2.64
C LYS A 28 -6.29 -6.57 3.31
N VAL A 29 -7.33 -6.33 2.54
CA VAL A 29 -8.63 -5.85 3.01
C VAL A 29 -9.67 -6.87 2.59
N ASN A 30 -10.43 -7.43 3.53
CA ASN A 30 -11.42 -8.47 3.25
C ASN A 30 -10.86 -9.66 2.42
N GLY A 31 -9.59 -10.02 2.65
CA GLY A 31 -8.91 -11.09 1.91
C GLY A 31 -8.31 -10.67 0.56
N GLU A 32 -8.55 -9.46 0.07
CA GLU A 32 -8.01 -8.95 -1.19
C GLU A 32 -6.78 -8.07 -0.95
N THR A 33 -5.69 -8.30 -1.70
CA THR A 33 -4.49 -7.46 -1.61
C THR A 33 -4.65 -6.21 -2.48
N VAL A 34 -4.42 -5.05 -1.88
CA VAL A 34 -4.54 -3.74 -2.50
C VAL A 34 -3.29 -2.90 -2.23
N VAL A 35 -3.05 -1.91 -3.10
CA VAL A 35 -2.04 -0.87 -2.88
C VAL A 35 -2.73 0.44 -2.53
N ILE A 36 -2.29 1.11 -1.48
CA ILE A 36 -2.75 2.47 -1.15
C ILE A 36 -2.15 3.43 -2.18
N VAL A 37 -3.00 4.13 -2.93
CA VAL A 37 -2.55 5.12 -3.91
C VAL A 37 -2.56 6.54 -3.34
N GLN A 38 -3.45 6.81 -2.39
CA GLN A 38 -3.57 8.12 -1.77
C GLN A 38 -4.12 8.00 -0.36
N ARG A 39 -3.67 8.89 0.53
CA ARG A 39 -4.26 9.12 1.85
C ARG A 39 -4.70 10.57 1.93
N THR A 40 -5.96 10.80 2.21
CA THR A 40 -6.55 12.14 2.31
C THR A 40 -7.03 12.37 3.74
N SER A 41 -6.65 13.51 4.32
CA SER A 41 -7.12 13.94 5.64
C SER A 41 -7.86 15.25 5.53
N THR A 42 -9.13 15.27 5.89
CA THR A 42 -9.97 16.48 5.83
C THR A 42 -10.07 17.06 7.23
N LYS A 43 -9.52 18.26 7.45
CA LYS A 43 -9.62 18.99 8.71
C LYS A 43 -10.97 19.72 8.79
N GLY A 44 -11.91 19.14 9.53
CA GLY A 44 -13.21 19.75 9.87
C GLY A 44 -13.66 19.28 11.25
N ARG A 45 -14.87 19.69 11.70
CA ARG A 45 -15.41 19.42 13.06
C ARG A 45 -15.46 17.92 13.45
N LYS A 46 -15.39 17.01 12.47
CA LYS A 46 -15.39 15.54 12.64
C LYS A 46 -14.17 14.82 12.04
N GLY A 47 -13.12 15.54 11.63
CA GLY A 47 -11.85 15.02 11.10
C GLY A 47 -11.92 13.64 10.41
N THR A 48 -12.13 13.60 9.10
CA THR A 48 -12.23 12.33 8.37
C THR A 48 -10.90 12.00 7.69
N VAL A 49 -10.46 10.74 7.78
CA VAL A 49 -9.31 10.21 7.03
C VAL A 49 -9.81 9.12 6.11
N GLU A 50 -9.43 9.22 4.84
CA GLU A 50 -9.76 8.27 3.79
C GLU A 50 -8.49 7.79 3.09
N TRP A 51 -8.48 6.53 2.69
CA TRP A 51 -7.44 5.94 1.86
C TRP A 51 -8.07 5.51 0.55
N ILE A 52 -7.48 5.95 -0.56
CA ILE A 52 -7.82 5.43 -1.87
C ILE A 52 -6.84 4.30 -2.13
N ALA A 53 -7.37 3.10 -2.37
CA ALA A 53 -6.61 1.91 -2.70
C ALA A 53 -6.95 1.42 -4.10
N ARG A 54 -6.06 0.65 -4.72
CA ARG A 54 -6.34 -0.08 -5.97
C ARG A 54 -6.08 -1.56 -5.80
N ASN A 55 -6.98 -2.38 -6.35
CA ASN A 55 -6.79 -3.82 -6.42
C ASN A 55 -6.05 -4.26 -7.69
N ALA A 56 -5.82 -5.56 -7.85
CA ALA A 56 -5.13 -6.12 -9.01
C ALA A 56 -5.80 -5.80 -10.36
N LEU A 57 -7.12 -5.56 -10.36
CA LEU A 57 -7.88 -5.19 -11.56
C LEU A 57 -7.79 -3.69 -11.89
N GLY A 58 -7.04 -2.91 -11.12
CA GLY A 58 -6.94 -1.46 -11.29
C GLY A 58 -8.15 -0.67 -10.77
N LYS A 59 -9.16 -1.36 -10.19
CA LYS A 59 -10.35 -0.72 -9.62
C LYS A 59 -9.97 0.03 -8.35
N SER A 60 -10.47 1.26 -8.23
CA SER A 60 -10.28 2.07 -7.02
C SER A 60 -11.31 1.72 -5.95
N ILE A 61 -10.86 1.66 -4.70
CA ILE A 61 -11.66 1.39 -3.51
C ILE A 61 -11.35 2.51 -2.51
N VAL A 62 -12.39 3.07 -1.90
CA VAL A 62 -12.24 4.04 -0.81
C VAL A 62 -12.37 3.29 0.51
N LEU A 63 -11.35 3.42 1.35
CA LEU A 63 -11.30 2.86 2.69
C LEU A 63 -11.36 3.98 3.71
N THR A 64 -12.00 3.70 4.83
CA THR A 64 -12.15 4.60 5.97
C THR A 64 -11.59 3.95 7.23
N ALA A 65 -11.55 4.69 8.34
CA ALA A 65 -11.11 4.14 9.63
C ALA A 65 -11.92 2.90 10.07
N LYS A 66 -13.18 2.75 9.61
CA LYS A 66 -14.03 1.59 9.93
C LYS A 66 -13.53 0.28 9.32
N ASP A 67 -12.80 0.36 8.22
CA ASP A 67 -12.30 -0.81 7.51
C ASP A 67 -11.06 -1.42 8.19
N ALA A 68 -10.48 -0.72 9.18
CA ALA A 68 -9.24 -1.11 9.85
C ALA A 68 -9.30 -2.51 10.49
N GLU A 69 -10.44 -2.90 11.05
CA GLU A 69 -10.61 -4.22 11.68
C GLU A 69 -10.57 -5.36 10.66
N ASN A 70 -10.92 -5.09 9.41
CA ASN A 70 -10.90 -6.06 8.32
C ASN A 70 -9.58 -6.07 7.54
N THR A 71 -8.55 -5.44 8.11
CA THR A 71 -7.25 -5.32 7.47
C THR A 71 -6.20 -6.23 8.07
N THR A 72 -5.44 -6.88 7.21
CA THR A 72 -4.31 -7.72 7.58
C THR A 72 -3.10 -7.42 6.72
N ARG A 73 -1.96 -7.99 7.10
CA ARG A 73 -0.74 -7.89 6.32
C ARG A 73 -0.78 -8.89 5.15
N PRO A 74 -0.68 -8.45 3.90
CA PRO A 74 -0.53 -9.37 2.78
C PRO A 74 0.85 -10.04 2.82
N GLU A 75 0.95 -11.22 2.22
CA GLU A 75 2.25 -11.81 1.97
C GLU A 75 3.04 -10.99 0.95
N LEU A 76 4.36 -11.13 0.96
CA LEU A 76 5.21 -10.42 0.01
C LEU A 76 4.89 -10.81 -1.44
N LEU A 77 4.61 -12.10 -1.69
CA LEU A 77 4.29 -12.60 -3.02
C LEU A 77 2.96 -12.03 -3.54
N GLU A 78 1.93 -11.96 -2.70
CA GLU A 78 0.64 -11.36 -3.05
C GLU A 78 0.80 -9.89 -3.45
N ALA A 79 1.56 -9.13 -2.67
CA ALA A 79 1.82 -7.72 -2.95
C ALA A 79 2.65 -7.52 -4.23
N LEU A 80 3.63 -8.39 -4.50
CA LEU A 80 4.42 -8.38 -5.73
C LEU A 80 3.56 -8.68 -6.96
N LEU A 81 2.64 -9.64 -6.86
CA LEU A 81 1.70 -9.96 -7.95
C LEU A 81 0.82 -8.76 -8.27
N VAL A 82 0.17 -8.15 -7.27
CA VAL A 82 -0.66 -6.96 -7.47
C VAL A 82 0.14 -5.82 -8.11
N ARG A 83 1.36 -5.57 -7.62
CA ARG A 83 2.25 -4.54 -8.20
C ARG A 83 2.53 -4.82 -9.67
N THR A 84 2.90 -6.05 -9.99
CA THR A 84 3.26 -6.45 -11.36
C THR A 84 2.07 -6.32 -12.30
N THR A 85 0.88 -6.80 -11.90
CA THR A 85 -0.35 -6.70 -12.70
C THR A 85 -0.72 -5.25 -13.01
N LEU A 86 -0.65 -4.37 -12.01
CA LEU A 86 -0.95 -2.96 -12.16
C LEU A 86 0.07 -2.26 -13.08
N LEU A 87 1.36 -2.53 -12.92
CA LEU A 87 2.40 -1.99 -13.80
C LEU A 87 2.29 -2.50 -15.23
N ALA A 88 1.99 -3.79 -15.42
CA ALA A 88 1.75 -4.38 -16.73
C ALA A 88 0.53 -3.74 -17.44
N SER A 89 -0.45 -3.29 -16.65
CA SER A 89 -1.61 -2.53 -17.12
C SER A 89 -1.32 -1.03 -17.35
N GLY A 90 -0.04 -0.60 -17.26
CA GLY A 90 0.37 0.79 -17.46
C GLY A 90 0.03 1.74 -16.31
N ILE A 91 -0.38 1.22 -15.15
CA ILE A 91 -0.75 2.06 -14.00
C ILE A 91 0.51 2.47 -13.25
N ILE A 92 0.71 3.79 -13.12
CA ILE A 92 1.78 4.35 -12.29
C ILE A 92 1.39 4.19 -10.82
N LEU A 93 2.28 3.58 -10.04
CA LEU A 93 2.09 3.33 -8.62
C LEU A 93 3.03 4.18 -7.77
N PRO A 94 2.55 4.75 -6.66
CA PRO A 94 3.42 5.40 -5.70
C PRO A 94 4.34 4.38 -5.02
N VAL A 95 5.52 4.85 -4.60
CA VAL A 95 6.43 4.08 -3.75
C VAL A 95 6.30 4.61 -2.33
N SER A 96 6.21 3.69 -1.36
CA SER A 96 6.11 4.07 0.05
C SER A 96 7.28 4.93 0.49
N LYS A 97 7.00 6.05 1.15
CA LYS A 97 8.04 6.94 1.72
C LYS A 97 8.93 6.22 2.74
N HIS A 98 8.43 5.14 3.32
CA HIS A 98 9.11 4.29 4.30
C HIS A 98 9.99 3.21 3.65
N LEU A 99 10.02 3.12 2.31
CA LEU A 99 10.94 2.27 1.57
C LEU A 99 12.21 3.00 1.14
N LYS A 100 12.33 4.31 1.40
CA LYS A 100 13.58 5.03 1.13
C LYS A 100 14.71 4.27 1.78
N ALA A 101 15.71 3.91 0.96
CA ALA A 101 16.93 3.30 1.42
C ALA A 101 17.46 4.12 2.60
N GLU A 102 17.77 3.46 3.72
CA GLU A 102 18.85 3.97 4.55
C GLU A 102 19.96 4.34 3.57
N SER A 103 20.34 5.62 3.57
CA SER A 103 21.39 6.12 2.68
C SER A 103 22.50 5.09 2.70
N VAL A 104 22.76 4.46 1.54
CA VAL A 104 24.01 3.74 1.35
C VAL A 104 25.04 4.85 1.52
N ALA A 105 25.63 4.93 2.71
CA ALA A 105 26.69 5.88 3.00
C ALA A 105 27.77 5.61 1.95
N ALA A 106 27.93 6.58 1.06
CA ALA A 106 28.98 6.61 0.05
C ALA A 106 30.33 6.84 0.72
#